data_AF-A0A7Y5HEL7-F1
#
_entry.id   AF-A0A7Y5HEL7-F1
#
_cell.length_a   1.000
_cell.length_b   1.000
_cell.length_c   1.000
_cell.angle_alpha   90.00
_cell.angle_beta   90.00
_cell.angle_gamma   90.00
#
_symmetry.space_group_name_H-M   'P 1'
#
loop_
_entity.id
_entity.type
_entity.pdbx_description
1 polymer ?
#
loop_
_entity_poly.entity_id
_entity_poly.type
_entity_poly.pdbx_seq_one_letter_code
_entity_poly.pdbx_strand_id
1 'polypeptide(L)' 'MRPKKMEDVARLAGVLRGLAAAGATVVMVDHDPDLVRTADWIVELGPGAGAEGGRVTASGRPREFVVMPCITGSYLA' A
#
# COMPACT_ATOMS: atom_id res chain seq x y z
N MET A 1 -8.36 5.31 17.30
CA MET A 1 -8.75 5.01 15.91
C MET A 1 -9.78 3.88 15.95
N ARG A 2 -10.98 4.01 15.34
CA ARG A 2 -11.86 2.83 15.17
C ARG A 2 -11.27 1.96 14.06
N PRO A 3 -11.23 0.62 14.20
CA PRO A 3 -10.78 -0.25 13.13
C PRO A 3 -11.68 -0.06 11.90
N LYS A 4 -11.09 0.07 10.71
CA LYS A 4 -11.83 0.02 9.45
C LYS A 4 -12.57 -1.33 9.42
N LYS A 5 -13.86 -1.34 9.08
CA LYS A 5 -14.55 -2.61 8.82
C LYS A 5 -13.98 -3.20 7.54
N MET A 6 -13.68 -4.50 7.53
CA MET A 6 -13.18 -5.20 6.33
C MET A 6 -14.09 -4.98 5.10
N GLU A 7 -15.40 -4.86 5.32
CA GLU A 7 -16.37 -4.60 4.25
C GLU A 7 -16.17 -3.23 3.58
N ASP A 8 -15.78 -2.21 4.35
CA ASP A 8 -15.51 -0.87 3.81
C ASP A 8 -14.22 -0.86 2.96
N VAL A 9 -13.20 -1.60 3.39
CA VAL A 9 -11.94 -1.79 2.63
C VAL A 9 -12.22 -2.52 1.32
N ALA A 10 -12.99 -3.60 1.35
CA ALA A 10 -13.34 -4.35 0.14
C ALA A 10 -14.14 -3.49 -0.85
N ARG A 11 -15.09 -2.69 -0.36
CA ARG A 11 -15.89 -1.78 -1.19
C ARG A 11 -15.02 -0.69 -1.83
N LEU A 12 -14.14 -0.07 -1.05
CA LEU A 12 -13.20 0.94 -1.54
C LEU A 12 -12.26 0.33 -2.60
N ALA A 13 -11.64 -0.80 -2.30
CA ALA A 13 -10.75 -1.51 -3.23
C ALA A 13 -11.47 -1.84 -4.56
N GLY A 14 -12.75 -2.25 -4.50
CA GLY A 14 -13.56 -2.48 -5.68
C GLY A 14 -13.73 -1.23 -6.56
N VAL A 15 -14.01 -0.06 -5.95
CA VAL A 15 -14.11 1.21 -6.67
C VAL A 15 -12.78 1.59 -7.33
N LEU A 16 -11.67 1.50 -6.58
CA LEU A 16 -10.35 1.84 -7.11
C LEU A 16 -9.94 0.93 -8.27
N ARG A 17 -10.20 -0.38 -8.17
CA ARG A 17 -9.98 -1.33 -9.27
C ARG A 17 -10.86 -1.03 -10.48
N GLY A 18 -12.11 -0.60 -10.27
CA GLY A 18 -12.99 -0.18 -11.36
C GLY A 18 -12.43 1.01 -12.15
N LEU A 19 -11.87 2.01 -11.45
CA LEU A 19 -11.18 3.14 -12.09
C LEU A 19 -9.95 2.69 -12.87
N ALA A 20 -9.13 1.81 -12.28
CA ALA A 20 -7.95 1.26 -12.95
C ALA A 20 -8.32 0.46 -14.21
N ALA A 21 -9.35 -0.38 -14.13
CA ALA A 21 -9.86 -1.16 -15.26
C ALA A 21 -10.43 -0.28 -16.39
N ALA A 22 -10.90 0.93 -16.07
CA ALA A 22 -11.34 1.93 -17.04
C ALA A 22 -10.17 2.73 -17.68
N GLY A 23 -8.92 2.39 -17.34
CA GLY A 23 -7.71 3.01 -17.91
C GLY A 23 -7.11 4.15 -17.08
N ALA A 24 -7.65 4.44 -15.89
CA ALA A 24 -7.04 5.43 -15.00
C ALA A 24 -5.82 4.85 -14.28
N THR A 25 -4.82 5.69 -14.00
CA THR A 25 -3.79 5.36 -13.01
C THR A 25 -4.25 5.85 -11.64
N VAL A 26 -4.33 4.94 -10.68
CA VAL A 26 -4.76 5.25 -9.30
C VAL A 26 -3.54 5.24 -8.39
N VAL A 27 -3.30 6.36 -7.70
CA VAL A 27 -2.26 6.48 -6.66
C VAL A 27 -2.96 6.67 -5.33
N MET A 28 -2.62 5.83 -4.35
CA MET A 28 -3.16 5.92 -2.99
C MET A 28 -2.03 5.89 -1.95
N VAL A 29 -2.29 6.50 -0.79
CA VAL A 29 -1.42 6.47 0.38
C VAL A 29 -2.23 5.89 1.54
N ASP A 30 -1.82 4.74 2.05
CA ASP A 30 -2.49 4.09 3.18
C ASP A 30 -1.47 3.31 4.02
N HIS A 31 -1.86 2.98 5.25
CA HIS A 31 -1.09 2.17 6.20
C HIS A 31 -1.80 0.85 6.53
N ASP A 32 -3.01 0.64 6.02
CA ASP A 32 -3.80 -0.58 6.17
C ASP A 32 -3.23 -1.69 5.26
N PRO A 33 -2.64 -2.77 5.82
CA PRO A 33 -2.03 -3.83 5.03
C PRO A 33 -3.03 -4.51 4.08
N ASP A 34 -4.31 -4.59 4.45
CA ASP A 34 -5.32 -5.26 3.61
C ASP A 34 -5.61 -4.45 2.35
N LEU A 35 -5.59 -3.11 2.44
CA LEU A 35 -5.69 -2.27 1.26
C LEU A 35 -4.39 -2.28 0.44
N VAL A 36 -3.23 -2.17 1.10
CA VAL A 36 -1.91 -2.16 0.43
C VAL A 36 -1.67 -3.45 -0.36
N ARG A 37 -2.08 -4.61 0.16
CA ARG A 37 -2.01 -5.90 -0.56
C ARG A 37 -2.81 -5.92 -1.87
N THR A 38 -3.80 -5.04 -2.03
CA THR A 38 -4.60 -4.97 -3.27
C THR A 38 -3.94 -4.19 -4.40
N ALA A 39 -2.85 -3.46 -4.14
CA ALA A 39 -2.16 -2.65 -5.13
C ALA A 39 -1.37 -3.52 -6.12
N ASP A 40 -1.23 -3.04 -7.36
CA ASP A 40 -0.36 -3.67 -8.35
C ASP A 40 1.13 -3.35 -8.11
N TRP A 41 1.40 -2.20 -7.49
CA TRP A 41 2.73 -1.69 -7.19
C TRP A 41 2.74 -0.90 -5.87
N ILE A 42 3.80 -1.04 -5.08
CA ILE A 42 3.99 -0.36 -3.81
C ILE A 42 5.29 0.45 -3.88
N VAL A 43 5.24 1.67 -3.31
CA VAL A 43 6.41 2.52 -3.07
C VAL A 43 6.44 2.85 -1.58
N GLU A 44 7.47 2.37 -0.86
CA GLU A 44 7.67 2.69 0.55
C GLU A 44 8.51 3.96 0.69
N LEU A 45 8.04 4.86 1.56
CA LEU A 45 8.77 6.05 1.96
C LEU A 45 9.22 5.91 3.42
N GLY A 46 10.46 6.33 3.70
CA GLY A 46 11.03 6.25 5.04
C GLY A 46 12.49 6.70 5.07
N PRO A 47 13.32 6.14 5.98
CA PRO A 47 12.98 5.12 7.00
C PRO A 47 12.21 5.66 8.22
N GLY A 48 12.25 6.98 8.46
CA GLY A 48 11.50 7.65 9.51
C GLY A 48 10.50 8.66 8.97
N ALA A 49 9.96 9.50 9.85
CA ALA A 49 9.11 10.63 9.48
C ALA A 49 9.89 11.96 9.51
N GLY A 50 9.36 12.98 8.85
CA GLY A 50 9.97 14.32 8.85
C GLY A 50 11.40 14.30 8.28
N ALA A 51 12.36 14.85 9.04
CA ALA A 51 13.76 14.95 8.62
C ALA A 51 14.45 13.59 8.45
N GLU A 52 13.95 12.54 9.11
CA GLU A 52 14.47 11.18 9.00
C GLU A 52 13.79 10.36 7.88
N GLY A 53 12.86 10.98 7.14
CA GLY A 53 12.10 10.37 6.06
C GLY A 53 12.44 10.88 4.67
N GLY A 54 11.48 10.73 3.76
CA GLY A 54 11.52 11.33 2.42
C GLY A 54 12.35 10.58 1.39
N ARG A 55 12.80 9.35 1.69
CA ARG A 55 13.52 8.50 0.74
C ARG A 55 12.64 7.32 0.33
N VAL A 56 12.78 6.88 -0.91
CA VAL A 56 12.22 5.60 -1.35
C VAL A 56 13.09 4.49 -0.76
N THR A 57 12.54 3.71 0.16
CA THR A 57 13.26 2.62 0.84
C THR A 57 13.00 1.27 0.16
N ALA A 58 11.85 1.09 -0.46
CA ALA A 58 11.50 -0.08 -1.26
C ALA A 58 10.49 0.28 -2.36
N SER A 59 10.52 -0.43 -3.48
CA SER A 59 9.60 -0.27 -4.61
C SER A 59 9.48 -1.57 -5.38
N GLY A 60 8.26 -2.00 -5.70
CA GLY A 60 8.01 -3.32 -6.27
C GLY A 60 6.57 -3.80 -6.14
N ARG A 61 6.33 -5.05 -6.55
CA ARG A 61 5.01 -5.70 -6.40
C ARG A 61 4.80 -6.16 -4.95
N PRO A 62 3.56 -6.27 -4.45
CA PRO A 62 3.30 -6.69 -3.07
C PRO A 62 3.98 -8.00 -2.64
N ARG A 63 4.01 -8.99 -3.54
CA ARG A 63 4.67 -10.28 -3.30
C ARG A 63 6.19 -10.19 -3.12
N GLU A 64 6.82 -9.15 -3.65
CA GLU A 64 8.26 -8.93 -3.56
C GLU A 64 8.62 -8.27 -2.23
N PHE A 65 7.70 -7.51 -1.62
CA PHE A 65 7.92 -6.82 -0.35
C PHE A 65 8.13 -7.78 0.83
N VAL A 66 7.54 -8.98 0.79
CA VAL A 66 7.64 -9.98 1.87
C VAL A 66 9.09 -10.42 2.11
N VAL A 67 9.96 -10.31 1.10
CA VAL A 67 11.38 -10.69 1.18
C VAL A 67 12.34 -9.50 1.11
N MET A 68 11.81 -8.28 0.97
CA MET A 68 12.62 -7.06 0.94
C MET A 68 12.97 -6.62 2.37
N PRO A 69 14.19 -6.07 2.59
CA PRO A 69 14.56 -5.48 3.87
C PRO A 69 13.89 -4.10 4.05
N CYS A 70 12.55 -4.09 4.20
CA CYS A 70 11.74 -2.88 4.35
C CYS A 70 10.72 -3.03 5.49
N ILE A 71 10.25 -1.89 6.03
CA ILE A 71 9.36 -1.88 7.21
C ILE A 71 8.00 -2.47 6.84
N THR A 72 7.41 -2.00 5.75
CA THR A 72 6.10 -2.41 5.26
C THR A 72 6.08 -3.90 4.92
N GLY A 73 7.17 -4.46 4.42
CA GLY A 73 7.30 -5.89 4.12
C GLY A 73 6.94 -6.79 5.30
N SER A 74 7.31 -6.39 6.52
CA SER A 74 7.01 -7.13 7.76
C SER A 74 5.51 -7.18 8.10
N TYR A 75 4.72 -6.25 7.57
CA TYR A 75 3.26 -6.20 7.74
C TYR A 75 2.49 -6.85 6.59
N LEU A 76 3.17 -7.14 5.48
CA LEU A 76 2.58 -7.78 4.29
C LEU A 76 2.79 -9.30 4.27
N ALA A 77 3.80 -9.80 5.01
CA ALA A 77 4.09 -11.21 5.22
C ALA A 77 2.88 -12.01 5.75
#